data_AF-A0A1R3IQ12-F1
#
_entry.id   AF-A0A1R3IQ12-F1
#
_cell.length_a   1.000
_cell.length_b   1.000
_cell.length_c   1.000
_cell.angle_alpha   90.00
_cell.angle_beta   90.00
_cell.angle_gamma   90.00
#
_symmetry.space_group_name_H-M   'P 1'
#
loop_
_entity.id
_entity.type
_entity.pdbx_description
1 polymer ?
#
loop_
_entity_poly.entity_id
_entity_poly.type
_entity_poly.pdbx_seq_one_letter_code
_entity_poly.pdbx_strand_id
1 'polypeptide(L)'
;MRYILSSKIENKQDDYVFVYYRGRNDAWDGYGGAIVYTRSAVLLESIVLELERAAKSVGRDFNKFIRTDNICGPEPPLVKRLEEKVEEGEQGLVKEVKELEGEVEEEVKRVGKTEKT
;
A
#
# COMPACT_ATOMS: atom_id res chain seq x y z
N MET A 1 3.89 12.91 28.46
CA MET A 1 4.26 12.86 27.03
C MET A 1 2.97 12.95 26.22
N ARG A 2 2.83 13.94 25.34
CA ARG A 2 1.60 14.12 24.54
C ARG A 2 1.79 13.40 23.20
N TYR A 3 0.92 12.45 22.89
CA TYR A 3 0.97 11.68 21.64
C TYR A 3 0.32 12.42 20.47
N ILE A 4 -0.60 13.35 20.75
CA ILE A 4 -1.18 14.25 19.76
C ILE A 4 -0.52 15.62 19.96
N LEU A 5 0.29 16.04 18.99
CA LEU A 5 1.02 17.32 19.03
C LEU A 5 0.09 18.49 18.71
N SER A 6 -0.81 18.30 17.75
CA SER A 6 -1.77 19.32 17.30
C SER A 6 -2.94 18.64 16.57
N SER A 7 -4.12 19.26 16.61
CA SER A 7 -5.31 18.75 15.92
C SER A 7 -6.30 19.86 15.65
N LYS A 8 -7.01 19.77 14.51
CA LYS A 8 -8.16 20.60 14.16
C LYS A 8 -9.29 19.69 13.69
N ILE A 9 -10.45 19.76 14.34
CA ILE A 9 -11.64 18.94 14.02
C ILE A 9 -12.86 19.86 13.98
N GLU A 10 -13.16 20.40 12.79
CA GLU A 10 -14.29 21.30 12.52
C GLU A 10 -15.27 20.72 11.48
N ASN A 11 -15.11 19.45 11.14
CA ASN A 11 -15.79 18.77 10.04
C ASN A 11 -15.50 19.39 8.66
N LYS A 12 -14.28 19.87 8.45
CA LYS A 12 -13.81 20.49 7.20
C LYS A 12 -12.70 19.69 6.55
N GLN A 13 -12.38 19.98 5.29
CA GLN A 13 -11.34 19.27 4.52
C GLN A 13 -9.93 19.50 5.08
N ASP A 14 -9.72 20.59 5.81
CA ASP A 14 -8.47 20.93 6.49
C ASP A 14 -8.41 20.39 7.93
N ASP A 15 -9.34 19.51 8.32
CA ASP A 15 -9.22 18.77 9.57
C ASP A 15 -8.00 17.84 9.55
N TYR A 16 -7.28 17.79 10.68
CA TYR A 16 -6.10 16.97 10.82
C TYR A 16 -5.84 16.54 12.28
N VAL A 17 -5.04 15.49 12.41
CA VAL A 17 -4.45 15.04 13.69
C VAL A 17 -2.97 14.75 13.49
N PHE A 18 -2.12 15.48 14.20
CA PHE A 18 -0.67 15.28 14.18
C PHE A 18 -0.23 14.41 15.36
N VAL A 19 0.18 13.18 15.06
CA VAL A 19 0.56 12.17 16.04
C VAL A 19 2.08 12.03 16.13
N TYR A 20 2.61 11.98 17.35
CA TYR A 20 3.97 11.58 17.67
C TYR A 20 3.94 10.26 18.46
N TYR A 21 4.57 9.22 17.94
CA TYR A 21 4.52 7.88 18.51
C TYR A 21 5.90 7.36 18.92
N ARG A 22 5.89 6.48 19.93
CA ARG A 22 7.04 5.71 20.40
C ARG A 22 6.58 4.30 20.72
N GLY A 23 7.37 3.31 20.33
CA GLY A 23 7.10 1.90 20.53
C GLY A 23 8.34 1.15 21.01
N ARG A 24 8.14 -0.03 21.57
CA ARG A 24 9.20 -0.94 22.00
C ARG A 24 8.72 -2.39 21.89
N ASN A 25 9.63 -3.31 21.65
CA ASN A 25 9.42 -4.75 21.80
C ASN A 25 10.67 -5.38 22.44
N ASP A 26 10.71 -6.71 22.56
CA ASP A 26 11.83 -7.44 23.15
C ASP A 26 13.15 -7.24 22.39
N ALA A 27 13.07 -6.91 21.09
CA ALA A 27 14.23 -6.71 20.23
C ALA A 27 14.77 -5.27 20.24
N TRP A 28 13.90 -4.25 20.43
CA TRP A 28 14.30 -2.85 20.32
C TRP A 28 13.34 -1.89 21.04
N ASP A 29 13.90 -0.87 21.69
CA ASP A 29 13.18 0.19 22.41
C ASP A 29 13.17 1.55 21.71
N GLY A 30 13.74 1.62 20.51
CA GLY A 30 13.92 2.86 19.73
C GLY A 30 12.87 3.14 18.67
N TYR A 31 11.81 2.33 18.54
CA TYR A 31 10.77 2.59 17.53
C TYR A 31 10.07 3.91 17.82
N GLY A 32 9.87 4.72 16.79
CA GLY A 32 9.12 5.96 16.92
C GLY A 32 9.09 6.74 15.62
N GLY A 33 8.29 7.79 15.63
CA GLY A 33 8.09 8.64 14.47
C GLY A 33 6.97 9.63 14.70
N ALA A 34 6.58 10.32 13.64
CA ALA A 34 5.45 11.23 13.67
C ALA A 34 4.72 11.18 12.32
N ILE A 35 3.41 11.30 12.37
CA ILE A 35 2.53 11.19 11.20
C ILE A 35 1.39 12.22 11.30
N VAL A 36 0.94 12.72 10.16
CA VAL A 36 -0.19 13.64 10.07
C VAL A 36 -1.33 12.93 9.36
N TYR A 37 -2.40 12.64 10.09
CA TYR A 37 -3.66 12.22 9.48
C TYR A 37 -4.40 13.48 9.01
N THR A 38 -4.83 13.49 7.76
CA THR A 38 -5.66 14.54 7.18
C THR A 38 -6.96 13.96 6.68
N ARG A 39 -8.03 14.77 6.69
CA ARG A 39 -9.30 14.36 6.09
C ARG A 39 -9.21 14.31 4.56
N SER A 40 -8.50 15.27 3.98
CA SER A 40 -8.16 15.30 2.55
C SER A 40 -7.12 14.23 2.20
N ALA A 41 -7.17 13.70 0.98
CA ALA A 41 -6.12 12.81 0.46
C ALA A 41 -4.80 13.55 0.19
N VAL A 42 -4.84 14.88 0.11
CA VAL A 42 -3.68 15.75 -0.11
C VAL A 42 -3.51 16.67 1.10
N LEU A 43 -2.26 16.83 1.55
CA LEU A 43 -1.91 17.77 2.61
C LEU A 43 -2.18 19.21 2.15
N LEU A 44 -3.16 19.88 2.74
CA LEU A 44 -3.52 21.25 2.40
C LEU A 44 -2.51 22.25 2.97
N GLU A 45 -2.15 23.27 2.18
CA GLU A 45 -1.16 24.27 2.60
C GLU A 45 -1.64 25.12 3.78
N SER A 46 -2.96 25.26 3.96
CA SER A 46 -3.58 26.02 5.05
C SER A 46 -3.20 25.54 6.46
N ILE A 47 -2.81 24.27 6.62
CA ILE A 47 -2.47 23.68 7.91
C ILE A 47 -0.97 23.57 8.16
N VAL A 48 -0.13 23.84 7.15
CA VAL A 48 1.33 23.63 7.24
C VAL A 48 1.97 24.45 8.35
N LEU A 49 1.58 25.72 8.52
CA LEU A 49 2.13 26.58 9.56
C LEU A 49 1.90 26.03 10.98
N GLU A 50 0.73 25.45 11.23
CA GLU A 50 0.41 24.83 12.52
C GLU A 50 1.20 23.53 12.73
N LEU A 51 1.41 22.74 11.67
CA LEU A 51 2.25 21.54 11.72
C LEU A 51 3.71 21.88 11.99
N GLU A 52 4.26 22.95 11.40
CA GLU A 52 5.61 23.44 11.69
C GLU A 52 5.77 23.83 13.16
N ARG A 53 4.81 24.59 13.72
CA ARG A 53 4.80 24.97 15.13
C ARG A 53 4.75 23.74 16.04
N ALA A 54 3.89 22.78 15.71
CA ALA A 54 3.72 21.54 16.46
C ALA A 54 5.00 20.68 16.44
N ALA A 55 5.66 20.55 15.28
CA ALA A 55 6.92 19.82 15.15
C ALA A 55 8.05 20.49 15.97
N LYS A 56 8.16 21.82 15.90
CA LYS A 56 9.16 22.59 16.67
C LYS A 56 8.99 22.40 18.18
N SER A 57 7.75 22.24 18.67
CA SER A 57 7.47 22.02 20.10
C SER A 57 8.13 20.75 20.67
N VAL A 58 8.48 19.79 19.80
CA VAL A 58 9.19 18.54 20.16
C VAL A 58 10.58 18.44 19.54
N GLY A 59 11.17 19.58 19.13
CA GLY A 59 12.52 19.65 18.58
C GLY A 59 12.66 18.98 17.20
N ARG A 60 11.58 18.93 16.42
CA ARG A 60 11.58 18.38 15.05
C ARG A 60 11.31 19.47 14.02
N ASP A 61 11.77 19.23 12.81
CA ASP A 61 11.58 20.11 11.66
C ASP A 61 10.60 19.45 10.70
N PHE A 62 9.43 20.08 10.52
CA PHE A 62 8.39 19.55 9.64
C PHE A 62 8.82 19.52 8.17
N ASN A 63 9.75 20.40 7.75
CA ASN A 63 10.26 20.42 6.39
C ASN A 63 11.09 19.18 6.01
N LYS A 64 11.47 18.37 7.01
CA LYS A 64 12.15 17.08 6.79
C LYS A 64 11.18 15.91 6.66
N PHE A 65 9.88 16.12 6.82
CA PHE A 65 8.89 15.07 6.69
C PHE A 65 8.71 14.72 5.21
N ILE A 66 8.57 13.42 4.94
CA ILE A 66 8.22 12.95 3.60
C ILE A 66 6.77 13.34 3.34
N ARG A 67 6.50 14.01 2.21
CA ARG A 67 5.15 14.18 1.69
C ARG A 67 4.79 12.95 0.86
N THR A 68 3.74 12.26 1.28
CA THR A 68 3.20 11.11 0.55
C THR A 68 2.04 11.56 -0.33
N ASP A 69 2.23 11.47 -1.65
CA ASP A 69 1.14 11.67 -2.59
C ASP A 69 0.28 10.40 -2.63
N ASN A 70 -0.96 10.48 -2.14
CA ASN A 70 -1.89 9.34 -2.05
C ASN A 70 -2.50 8.94 -3.41
N ILE A 71 -1.68 8.94 -4.47
CA ILE A 71 -2.10 8.65 -5.86
C ILE A 71 -2.57 7.19 -6.03
N CYS A 72 -2.11 6.27 -5.16
CA CYS A 72 -2.50 4.87 -5.17
C CYS A 72 -4.00 4.62 -4.93
N GLY A 73 -4.75 5.62 -4.47
CA GLY A 73 -6.19 5.51 -4.24
C GLY A 73 -6.53 4.62 -3.03
N PRO A 74 -7.81 4.55 -2.64
CA PRO A 74 -8.25 3.64 -1.59
C PRO A 74 -8.13 2.19 -2.06
N GLU A 75 -7.98 1.26 -1.11
CA GLU A 75 -8.03 -0.17 -1.41
C GLU A 75 -9.34 -0.49 -2.16
N PRO A 76 -9.28 -1.21 -3.30
CA PRO A 76 -10.48 -1.54 -4.05
C PRO A 76 -11.46 -2.39 -3.22
N PRO A 77 -12.77 -2.28 -3.47
CA PRO A 77 -13.77 -3.13 -2.81
C PRO A 77 -13.46 -4.62 -2.99
N LEU A 78 -13.86 -5.45 -2.01
CA LEU A 78 -13.62 -6.89 -2.04
C LEU A 78 -14.10 -7.56 -3.34
N VAL A 79 -15.24 -7.13 -3.88
CA VAL A 79 -15.79 -7.67 -5.14
C VAL A 79 -14.82 -7.46 -6.29
N LYS A 80 -14.28 -6.25 -6.46
CA LYS A 80 -13.30 -5.94 -7.50
C LYS A 80 -12.02 -6.76 -7.34
N ARG A 81 -11.55 -6.94 -6.11
CA ARG A 81 -10.37 -7.78 -5.82
C ARG A 81 -10.61 -9.27 -6.10
N LEU A 82 -11.85 -9.74 -5.96
CA LEU A 82 -12.24 -11.11 -6.31
C LEU A 82 -12.30 -11.28 -7.83
N GLU A 83 -12.86 -10.31 -8.54
CA GLU A 83 -12.89 -10.28 -10.01
C GLU A 83 -11.47 -10.34 -10.58
N GLU A 84 -10.55 -9.49 -10.08
CA GLU A 84 -9.13 -9.49 -10.49
C GLU A 84 -8.47 -10.86 -10.27
N LYS A 85 -8.73 -11.53 -9.14
CA LYS A 85 -8.19 -12.87 -8.85
C LYS A 85 -8.77 -13.97 -9.74
N VAL A 86 -10.05 -13.87 -10.10
CA VAL A 86 -10.69 -14.84 -11.01
C VAL A 86 -10.05 -14.69 -12.39
N GLU A 87 -9.87 -13.46 -12.88
CA GLU A 87 -9.24 -13.19 -14.17
C GLU A 87 -7.78 -13.68 -14.22
N GLU A 88 -6.99 -13.41 -13.17
CA GLU A 88 -5.63 -13.96 -13.04
C GLU A 88 -5.62 -15.50 -13.10
N GLY A 89 -6.58 -16.13 -12.41
CA GLY A 89 -6.76 -17.58 -12.43
C GLY A 89 -7.10 -18.12 -13.81
N GLU A 90 -8.05 -17.51 -14.52
CA GLU A 90 -8.44 -17.90 -15.88
C GLU A 90 -7.27 -17.77 -16.86
N GLN A 91 -6.50 -16.68 -16.79
CA GLN A 91 -5.30 -16.51 -17.61
C GLN A 91 -4.22 -17.56 -17.30
N GLY A 92 -4.09 -17.93 -16.03
CA GLY A 92 -3.21 -19.03 -15.60
C GLY A 92 -3.60 -20.36 -16.23
N LEU A 93 -4.88 -20.71 -16.16
CA LEU A 93 -5.41 -21.95 -16.75
C LEU A 93 -5.21 -22.01 -18.27
N VAL A 94 -5.44 -20.91 -18.98
CA VAL A 94 -5.23 -20.84 -20.43
C VAL A 94 -3.76 -21.12 -20.81
N LYS A 95 -2.81 -20.60 -20.03
CA LYS A 95 -1.38 -20.88 -20.25
C LYS A 95 -1.05 -22.35 -20.01
N GLU A 96 -1.56 -22.91 -18.91
CA GLU A 96 -1.32 -24.30 -18.54
C GLU A 96 -1.88 -25.28 -19.59
N VAL A 97 -3.09 -25.05 -20.10
CA VAL A 97 -3.67 -25.88 -21.17
C VAL A 97 -2.80 -25.83 -22.43
N LYS A 98 -2.31 -24.65 -22.81
CA LYS A 98 -1.47 -24.50 -24.00
C LYS A 98 -0.13 -25.22 -23.89
N GLU A 99 0.46 -25.23 -22.70
CA GLU A 99 1.69 -26.00 -22.42
C GLU A 99 1.42 -27.50 -22.51
N LEU A 100 0.34 -27.98 -21.90
CA LEU A 100 -0.08 -29.38 -21.95
C LEU A 100 -0.40 -29.84 -23.39
N GLU A 101 -1.08 -29.03 -24.20
CA GLU A 101 -1.33 -29.32 -25.61
C GLU A 101 -0.02 -29.54 -26.39
N GLY A 102 0.99 -28.70 -26.14
CA GLY A 102 2.31 -28.84 -26.75
C GLY A 102 3.02 -30.13 -26.31
N GLU A 103 2.97 -30.47 -25.03
CA GLU A 103 3.55 -31.72 -24.51
C GLU A 103 2.88 -32.96 -25.11
N VAL A 104 1.54 -32.96 -25.20
CA VAL A 104 0.77 -34.05 -25.80
C VAL A 104 1.12 -34.22 -27.28
N GLU A 105 1.23 -33.12 -28.03
CA GLU A 105 1.57 -33.19 -29.46
C GLU A 105 2.96 -33.81 -29.69
N GLU A 106 3.93 -33.47 -28.85
CA GLU A 106 5.28 -34.03 -28.92
C GLU A 106 5.31 -35.52 -28.53
N GLU A 107 4.56 -35.93 -27.51
CA GLU A 107 4.43 -37.34 -27.13
C GLU A 107 3.75 -38.17 -28.25
N VAL A 108 2.68 -37.67 -28.86
CA VAL A 108 2.03 -38.34 -30.01
C VAL A 108 3.01 -38.52 -31.18
N LYS A 109 3.84 -37.52 -31.50
CA LYS A 109 4.88 -37.62 -32.53
C LYS A 109 5.94 -38.67 -32.19
N ARG A 110 6.30 -38.82 -30.91
CA ARG A 110 7.26 -39.85 -30.46
C ARG A 110 6.69 -41.25 -30.65
N VAL A 111 5.49 -41.52 -30.12
CA VAL A 111 4.84 -42.83 -30.20
C VAL A 111 4.63 -43.26 -31.66
N GLY A 112 4.17 -42.35 -32.53
CA GLY A 112 3.95 -42.66 -33.95
C GLY A 112 5.22 -42.95 -34.75
N LYS A 113 6.41 -42.55 -34.28
CA LYS A 113 7.70 -42.97 -34.86
C LYS A 113 8.10 -44.36 -34.39
N THR A 114 7.84 -44.68 -33.12
CA THR A 114 8.17 -45.98 -32.50
C THR A 114 7.35 -47.12 -33.10
N GLU A 115 6.07 -46.90 -33.44
CA GLU A 115 5.22 -47.93 -34.05
C GLU A 115 5.54 -48.23 -35.54
N LYS A 116 6.31 -47.37 -36.21
CA LYS A 116 6.70 -47.53 -37.62
C LYS A 116 8.05 -48.25 -37.83
N THR A 117 8.71 -48.66 -36.74
CA THR A 117 10.01 -49.35 -36.75
C THR A 117 9.82 -50.80 -36.32
#